data_AF-A0A7Y3D0V9-F1
#
_entry.id   AF-A0A7Y3D0V9-F1
#
_cell.length_a   1.000
_cell.length_b   1.000
_cell.length_c   1.000
_cell.angle_alpha   90.00
_cell.angle_beta   90.00
_cell.angle_gamma   90.00
#
_symmetry.space_group_name_H-M   'P 1'
#
loop_
_entity.id
_entity.type
_entity.pdbx_description
1 polymer ?
#
loop_
_entity_poly.entity_id
_entity_poly.type
_entity_poly.pdbx_seq_one_letter_code
_entity_poly.pdbx_strand_id
1 'polypeptide(L)' 'NVNVDVFDPWASPEEVQHEYGLDLITSKDALKSNYDAIVLAVSHKEFLELDLDEIKSETAVIFDVKSLYPKESVDARL' A
#
# COMPACT_ATOMS: atom_id res chain seq x y z
N ASN A 1 5.73 -16.01 8.91
CA ASN A 1 5.85 -15.88 7.44
C ASN A 1 4.80 -14.87 7.02
N VAL A 2 5.12 -13.90 6.16
CA VAL A 2 4.19 -12.84 5.75
C VAL A 2 4.01 -12.90 4.24
N ASN A 3 2.78 -12.69 3.77
CA ASN A 3 2.49 -12.52 2.35
C ASN A 3 2.49 -11.01 2.07
N VAL A 4 3.27 -10.58 1.09
CA VAL A 4 3.47 -9.17 0.80
C VAL A 4 3.03 -8.92 -0.63
N ASP A 5 2.13 -7.97 -0.81
CA ASP A 5 1.81 -7.39 -2.11
C ASP A 5 2.44 -5.98 -2.16
N VAL A 6 3.09 -5.64 -3.27
CA VAL A 6 3.66 -4.31 -3.49
C VAL A 6 2.82 -3.60 -4.54
N PHE A 7 2.33 -2.41 -4.20
CA PHE A 7 1.52 -1.60 -5.09
C PHE A 7 2.17 -0.24 -5.35
N ASP A 8 2.45 0.06 -6.62
CA ASP A 8 2.88 1.38 -7.07
C ASP A 8 2.39 1.59 -8.51
N PRO A 9 1.51 2.58 -8.77
CA PRO A 9 1.00 2.84 -10.12
C PRO A 9 2.05 3.43 -11.07
N TRP A 10 3.18 3.94 -10.55
CA TRP A 10 4.20 4.65 -11.35
C TRP A 10 5.43 3.79 -11.62
N ALA A 11 5.69 2.78 -10.79
CA ALA A 11 6.86 1.93 -10.96
C ALA A 11 6.67 0.93 -12.11
N SER A 12 7.76 0.64 -12.82
CA SER A 12 7.79 -0.37 -13.88
C SER A 12 7.85 -1.78 -13.27
N PRO A 13 6.89 -2.68 -13.55
CA PRO A 13 6.93 -4.05 -13.06
C PRO A 13 8.20 -4.80 -13.50
N GLU A 14 8.66 -4.56 -14.72
CA GLU A 14 9.86 -5.20 -15.27
C GLU A 14 11.11 -4.78 -14.50
N GLU A 15 11.25 -3.49 -14.16
CA GLU A 15 12.38 -3.00 -13.38
C GLU A 15 12.32 -3.47 -11.92
N VAL A 16 11.13 -3.47 -11.30
CA VAL A 16 10.97 -3.93 -9.92
C VAL A 16 11.29 -5.42 -9.79
N GLN A 17 10.86 -6.23 -10.75
CA GLN A 17 11.22 -7.65 -10.80
C GLN A 17 12.71 -7.86 -11.05
N HIS A 18 13.34 -7.08 -11.94
CA HIS A 18 14.77 -7.20 -12.24
C HIS A 18 15.65 -6.82 -11.03
N GLU A 19 15.35 -5.71 -10.38
CA GLU A 19 16.17 -5.15 -9.30
C GLU A 19 15.90 -5.81 -7.94
N TYR A 20 14.64 -6.15 -7.65
CA TYR A 20 14.20 -6.62 -6.33
C TYR A 20 13.63 -8.04 -6.32
N GLY A 21 13.32 -8.61 -7.50
CA GLY A 21 12.70 -9.93 -7.60
C GLY A 21 11.28 -9.99 -7.05
N LEU A 22 10.57 -8.86 -7.05
CA LEU A 22 9.22 -8.72 -6.51
C LEU A 22 8.19 -8.50 -7.62
N ASP A 23 7.06 -9.17 -7.49
CA ASP A 23 5.88 -8.88 -8.31
C ASP A 23 5.28 -7.52 -7.89
N LEU A 24 4.99 -6.67 -8.88
CA LEU A 24 4.44 -5.34 -8.67
C LEU A 24 2.99 -5.27 -9.17
N ILE A 25 2.10 -4.83 -8.30
CA ILE A 25 0.73 -4.44 -8.64
C ILE A 25 0.74 -2.97 -9.08
N THR A 26 0.20 -2.69 -10.27
CA THR A 26 0.14 -1.33 -10.81
C THR A 26 -1.28 -0.79 -10.96
N SER A 27 -2.30 -1.66 -10.83
CA SER A 27 -3.70 -1.25 -10.83
C SER A 27 -4.35 -1.51 -9.48
N LYS A 28 -5.11 -0.52 -8.99
CA LYS A 28 -5.88 -0.62 -7.75
C LYS A 28 -6.89 -1.78 -7.76
N ASP A 29 -7.43 -2.13 -8.92
CA ASP A 29 -8.41 -3.22 -9.07
C ASP A 29 -7.82 -4.61 -8.81
N ALA A 30 -6.48 -4.72 -8.83
CA ALA A 30 -5.77 -5.95 -8.54
C ALA A 30 -5.36 -6.06 -7.06
N LEU A 31 -5.61 -5.03 -6.24
CA LEU A 31 -5.44 -5.12 -4.79
C LEU A 31 -6.44 -6.12 -4.21
N LYS A 32 -5.98 -6.87 -3.21
CA LYS A 32 -6.85 -7.76 -2.44
C LYS A 32 -7.58 -6.96 -1.37
N SER A 33 -8.50 -7.62 -0.68
CA SER A 33 -9.07 -7.14 0.57
C SER A 33 -8.51 -7.92 1.75
N ASN A 34 -8.80 -7.46 2.97
CA ASN A 34 -8.35 -8.05 4.24
C ASN A 34 -6.83 -8.03 4.46
N TYR A 35 -6.14 -6.95 4.12
CA TYR A 35 -4.75 -6.75 4.55
C TYR A 35 -4.68 -6.51 6.06
N ASP A 36 -3.88 -7.32 6.78
CA ASP A 36 -3.63 -7.15 8.23
C ASP A 36 -2.65 -6.01 8.55
N ALA A 37 -1.90 -5.54 7.56
CA ALA A 37 -1.06 -4.37 7.69
C ALA A 37 -0.95 -3.65 6.34
N ILE A 38 -1.01 -2.32 6.37
CA ILE A 38 -0.82 -1.46 5.20
C ILE A 38 0.26 -0.44 5.54
N VAL A 39 1.30 -0.38 4.70
CA VAL A 39 2.42 0.55 4.90
C VAL A 39 2.48 1.51 3.72
N LEU A 40 2.22 2.79 3.97
CA LEU A 40 2.34 3.85 2.98
C LEU A 40 3.77 4.38 2.98
N ALA A 41 4.57 3.86 2.06
CA ALA A 41 6.01 4.16 1.98
C ALA A 41 6.33 5.45 1.20
N VAL A 42 5.46 5.86 0.29
CA VAL A 42 5.65 7.04 -0.58
C VAL A 42 4.37 7.88 -0.68
N SER A 43 4.50 9.17 -1.00
CA SER A 43 3.41 10.15 -0.93
C SER A 43 2.81 10.50 -2.30
N HIS A 44 2.56 9.50 -3.15
CA HIS A 44 1.88 9.73 -4.43
C HIS A 44 0.39 10.04 -4.18
N LYS A 45 -0.17 10.99 -4.92
CA LYS A 45 -1.56 11.43 -4.71
C LYS A 45 -2.58 10.38 -5.11
N GLU A 46 -2.24 9.46 -6.01
CA GLU A 46 -3.14 8.35 -6.39
C GLU A 46 -3.47 7.42 -5.23
N PHE A 47 -2.64 7.35 -4.19
CA PHE A 47 -3.01 6.59 -3.00
C PHE A 47 -4.20 7.21 -2.29
N LEU A 48 -4.41 8.53 -2.34
CA LEU A 48 -5.58 9.17 -1.75
C LEU A 48 -6.90 8.76 -2.44
N GLU A 49 -6.83 8.13 -3.62
CA GLU A 49 -7.99 7.57 -4.30
C GLU A 49 -8.31 6.13 -3.87
N LEU A 50 -7.46 5.52 -3.02
CA LEU A 50 -7.71 4.23 -2.41
C LEU A 50 -8.57 4.39 -1.16
N ASP A 51 -9.66 3.63 -1.10
CA ASP A 51 -10.40 3.42 0.12
C ASP A 51 -9.71 2.35 0.97
N LEU A 52 -8.97 2.80 2.00
CA LEU A 52 -8.25 1.89 2.90
C LEU A 52 -9.21 1.00 3.68
N ASP A 53 -10.45 1.44 3.94
CA ASP A 53 -11.44 0.65 4.67
C ASP A 53 -11.94 -0.55 3.85
N GLU A 54 -11.95 -0.47 2.51
CA GLU A 54 -12.33 -1.58 1.64
C GLU A 54 -11.26 -2.68 1.54
N ILE A 55 -9.99 -2.31 1.67
CA ILE A 55 -8.86 -3.23 1.48
C ILE A 55 -8.28 -3.77 2.79
N LYS A 56 -8.51 -3.09 3.92
CA LYS A 56 -7.97 -3.51 5.23
C LYS A 56 -8.82 -4.60 5.88
N SER A 57 -8.21 -5.41 6.75
CA SER A 57 -8.95 -6.29 7.67
C SER A 57 -9.46 -5.52 8.90
N GLU A 58 -10.37 -6.11 9.68
CA GLU A 58 -10.89 -5.48 10.91
C GLU A 58 -9.80 -5.18 11.94
N THR A 59 -8.71 -5.95 11.93
CA THR A 59 -7.58 -5.79 12.87
C THR A 59 -6.35 -5.16 12.22
N ALA A 60 -6.52 -4.55 11.04
CA ALA A 60 -5.41 -4.04 10.27
C ALA A 60 -4.70 -2.87 10.95
N VAL A 61 -3.38 -2.82 10.79
CA VAL A 61 -2.57 -1.66 11.20
C VAL A 61 -2.14 -0.87 9.98
N ILE A 62 -2.46 0.43 9.95
CA ILE A 62 -2.06 1.35 8.89
C ILE A 62 -0.91 2.23 9.38
N PHE A 63 0.23 2.12 8.71
CA PHE A 63 1.43 2.92 9.00
C PHE A 63 1.75 3.87 7.86
N ASP A 64 1.69 5.16 8.13
CA ASP A 64 1.96 6.21 7.14
C ASP A 64 3.32 6.86 7.35
N VAL A 65 4.31 6.39 6.59
CA VAL A 65 5.70 6.87 6.69
C VAL A 65 5.84 8.31 6.20
N LYS A 66 4.95 8.75 5.30
CA LYS A 66 5.07 10.05 4.61
C LYS A 66 4.00 11.05 5.02
N SER A 67 3.19 10.73 6.02
CA SER A 67 2.22 11.65 6.58
C SER A 67 1.20 12.14 5.52
N LEU A 68 0.90 11.29 4.54
CA LEU A 68 0.02 11.55 3.39
C LEU A 68 -1.45 11.62 3.81
N TYR A 69 -1.91 10.71 4.67
CA TYR A 69 -3.30 10.63 5.12
C TYR A 69 -3.57 11.49 6.35
N PRO A 70 -4.84 11.84 6.63
CA PRO A 70 -5.24 12.44 7.89
C PRO A 70 -4.83 11.56 9.08
N LYS A 71 -4.46 12.17 10.19
CA LYS A 71 -4.02 11.45 11.40
C LYS A 71 -5.08 10.49 11.94
N GLU A 72 -6.35 10.78 11.71
CA GLU A 72 -7.49 9.97 12.16
C GLU A 72 -7.70 8.70 11.31
N SER A 73 -7.10 8.66 10.12
CA SER A 73 -7.24 7.55 9.16
C SER A 73 -6.12 6.51 9.25
N VAL A 74 -5.14 6.71 10.15
CA VAL A 74 -3.94 5.87 10.25
C VAL A 74 -3.58 5.62 11.72
N ASP A 75 -3.02 4.45 12.03
CA ASP A 75 -2.67 4.08 13.41
C ASP A 75 -1.38 4.74 13.89
N ALA A 76 -0.42 4.92 12.99
CA ALA A 76 0.83 5.62 13.29
C ALA A 76 1.44 6.29 12.04
N ARG A 77 2.19 7.36 12.26
CA ARG A 77 2.84 8.18 11.22
C ARG A 77 4.12 8.84 11.70
N LEU A 78 5.01 9.21 10.76
CA LEU A 78 6.24 9.99 10.98
C LEU A 78 6.06 11.48 10.69
#